data_AF-A0A093ZKJ1-F1
#
_entry.id   AF-A0A093ZKJ1-F1
#
_cell.length_a   1.000
_cell.length_b   1.000
_cell.length_c   1.000
_cell.angle_alpha   90.00
_cell.angle_beta   90.00
_cell.angle_gamma   90.00
#
_symmetry.space_group_name_H-M   'P 1'
#
loop_
_entity.id
_entity.type
_entity.pdbx_description
1 polymer ?
#
loop_
_entity_poly.entity_id
_entity_poly.type
_entity_poly.pdbx_seq_one_letter_code
_entity_poly.pdbx_strand_id
1 'polypeptide(L)'
;MGKTSTTSCLNVPGKLAWMLMELPAPLLLVYTMTGLRATLPPPPKENLILAGIYVTHYIYRALLAPILNPSMSPIHPIIILGAWVFNALNAISIGGHLAGLGPTLTTRFALGLPIWALGFAGTIAHDEILRRGRRAASKPGAPAKDKNTLTVPDGHGGKKTNEEVVCGEVSGGGGEMGGAAWAGVVGMW
;
A
#
# COMPACT_ATOMS: atom_id res chain seq x y z
N MET A 1 2.40 -9.82 -2.49
CA MET A 1 2.39 -11.29 -2.24
C MET A 1 1.50 -11.99 -3.26
N GLY A 2 1.92 -13.13 -3.83
CA GLY A 2 1.02 -13.93 -4.69
C GLY A 2 1.66 -14.91 -5.68
N LYS A 3 2.93 -15.31 -5.52
CA LYS A 3 3.57 -16.33 -6.40
C LYS A 3 4.29 -17.46 -5.66
N THR A 4 4.35 -17.43 -4.32
CA THR A 4 5.11 -18.39 -3.48
C THR A 4 4.30 -18.93 -2.29
N SER A 5 2.96 -18.85 -2.35
CA SER A 5 2.10 -19.36 -1.27
C SER A 5 2.14 -20.90 -1.27
N THR A 6 2.92 -21.49 -0.37
CA THR A 6 2.79 -22.90 0.00
C THR A 6 1.47 -23.13 0.73
N THR A 7 0.77 -24.20 0.37
CA THR A 7 -0.48 -24.61 1.04
C THR A 7 -0.14 -25.17 2.42
N SER A 8 -0.22 -24.34 3.46
CA SER A 8 -0.12 -24.77 4.86
C SER A 8 -1.52 -24.83 5.48
N CYS A 9 -1.74 -25.78 6.38
CA CYS A 9 -2.99 -25.92 7.14
C CYS A 9 -3.32 -24.67 7.98
N LEU A 10 -2.30 -23.88 8.34
CA LEU A 10 -2.45 -22.66 9.15
C LEU A 10 -2.73 -21.39 8.34
N ASN A 11 -2.98 -21.50 7.04
CA ASN A 11 -3.19 -20.33 6.20
C ASN A 11 -4.53 -19.64 6.49
N VAL A 12 -4.48 -18.33 6.72
CA VAL A 12 -5.66 -17.50 6.94
C VAL A 12 -6.19 -17.01 5.59
N PRO A 13 -7.52 -16.87 5.40
CA PRO A 13 -8.09 -16.29 4.19
C PRO A 13 -7.45 -14.94 3.85
N GLY A 14 -6.97 -14.77 2.62
CA GLY A 14 -6.09 -13.65 2.25
C GLY A 14 -6.65 -12.27 2.56
N LYS A 15 -7.95 -12.05 2.33
CA LYS A 15 -8.61 -10.77 2.67
C LYS A 15 -8.59 -10.49 4.16
N LEU A 16 -8.93 -11.48 4.98
CA LEU A 16 -8.94 -11.35 6.43
C LEU A 16 -7.54 -11.14 6.97
N ALA A 17 -6.57 -11.92 6.49
CA ALA A 17 -5.17 -11.77 6.87
C ALA A 17 -4.62 -10.38 6.54
N TRP A 18 -4.98 -9.84 5.37
CA TRP A 18 -4.62 -8.49 4.95
C TRP A 18 -5.22 -7.42 5.86
N MET A 19 -6.51 -7.53 6.18
CA MET A 19 -7.16 -6.63 7.14
C MET A 19 -6.47 -6.70 8.51
N LEU A 20 -6.26 -7.91 9.04
CA LEU A 20 -5.66 -8.12 10.36
C LEU A 20 -4.22 -7.61 10.46
N MET A 21 -3.44 -7.71 9.39
CA MET A 21 -2.05 -7.27 9.42
C MET A 21 -1.92 -5.75 9.29
N GLU A 22 -2.80 -5.07 8.54
CA GLU A 22 -2.72 -3.62 8.27
C GLU A 22 -3.50 -2.76 9.27
N LEU A 23 -4.62 -3.28 9.83
CA LEU A 23 -5.49 -2.52 10.74
C LEU A 23 -4.81 -2.02 12.04
N PRO A 24 -3.82 -2.72 12.64
CA PRO A 24 -3.13 -2.20 13.82
C PRO A 24 -2.44 -0.87 13.60
N ALA A 25 -1.98 -0.55 12.39
CA ALA A 25 -1.19 0.66 12.12
C ALA A 25 -1.96 1.97 12.43
N PRO A 26 -3.16 2.24 11.89
CA PRO A 26 -3.92 3.45 12.24
C PRO A 26 -4.40 3.45 13.69
N LEU A 27 -4.72 2.27 14.25
CA LEU A 27 -5.19 2.16 15.63
C LEU A 27 -4.08 2.51 16.62
N LEU A 28 -2.87 1.97 16.41
CA LEU A 28 -1.71 2.24 17.23
C LEU A 28 -1.23 3.69 17.10
N LEU A 29 -1.38 4.30 15.91
CA LEU A 29 -1.06 5.72 15.72
C LEU A 29 -1.98 6.58 16.61
N VAL A 30 -3.30 6.36 16.50
CA VAL A 30 -4.29 7.10 17.29
C VAL A 30 -4.09 6.84 18.78
N TYR A 31 -3.87 5.58 19.18
CA TYR A 31 -3.59 5.20 20.56
C TYR A 31 -2.35 5.91 21.13
N THR A 32 -1.25 5.95 20.36
CA THR A 32 -0.02 6.64 20.78
C THR A 32 -0.26 8.13 20.94
N MET A 33 -0.95 8.74 19.97
CA MET A 33 -1.25 10.18 20.00
C MET A 33 -2.20 10.58 21.11
N THR A 34 -3.15 9.73 21.49
CA THR A 34 -4.08 9.99 22.61
C THR A 34 -3.43 9.72 23.96
N GLY A 35 -2.64 8.64 24.07
CA GLY A 35 -1.89 8.31 25.29
C GLY A 35 -0.90 9.40 25.71
N LEU A 36 -0.27 10.08 24.74
CA LEU A 36 0.64 11.19 24.99
C LEU A 36 -0.05 12.52 25.33
N ARG A 37 -1.39 12.61 25.28
CA ARG A 37 -2.09 13.88 25.59
C ARG A 37 -2.02 14.30 27.05
N ALA A 38 -1.85 13.33 27.96
CA ALA A 38 -1.70 13.63 29.38
C ALA A 38 -0.33 14.27 29.70
N THR A 39 0.66 14.13 28.81
CA THR A 39 2.05 14.54 29.07
C THR A 39 2.53 15.66 28.15
N LEU A 40 1.91 15.84 26.98
CA LEU A 40 2.32 16.83 25.97
C LEU A 40 1.24 17.88 25.73
N PRO A 41 1.62 19.13 25.38
CA PRO A 41 0.66 20.13 24.93
C PRO A 41 -0.11 19.67 23.68
N PRO A 42 -1.27 20.29 23.38
CA PRO A 42 -2.01 20.00 22.16
C PRO A 42 -1.12 20.16 20.92
N PRO A 43 -1.22 19.25 19.95
CA PRO A 43 -0.37 19.30 18.77
C PRO A 43 -0.85 20.44 17.84
N PRO A 44 0.03 20.97 16.97
CA PRO A 44 -0.38 21.88 15.91
C PRO A 44 -1.46 21.25 15.01
N LYS A 45 -2.30 22.09 14.39
CA LYS A 45 -3.39 21.63 13.52
C LYS A 45 -2.86 20.84 12.32
N GLU A 46 -1.69 21.21 11.81
CA GLU A 46 -0.99 20.57 10.70
C GLU A 46 -0.68 19.11 11.03
N ASN A 47 -0.19 18.83 12.25
CA ASN A 47 0.10 17.46 12.69
C ASN A 47 -1.18 16.62 12.80
N LEU A 48 -2.31 17.22 13.19
CA LEU A 48 -3.61 16.55 13.18
C LEU A 48 -4.08 16.24 11.76
N ILE A 49 -3.86 17.14 10.80
CA ILE A 49 -4.16 16.87 9.39
C ILE A 49 -3.29 15.72 8.88
N LEU A 50 -1.99 15.69 9.23
CA LEU A 50 -1.08 14.60 8.86
C LEU A 50 -1.51 13.25 9.46
N ALA A 51 -1.97 13.25 10.72
CA ALA A 51 -2.56 12.06 11.32
C ALA A 51 -3.84 11.63 10.57
N GLY A 52 -4.67 12.59 10.18
CA GLY A 52 -5.89 12.35 9.40
C GLY A 52 -5.63 11.73 8.02
N ILE A 53 -4.64 12.22 7.28
CA ILE A 53 -4.29 11.64 5.97
C ILE A 53 -3.67 10.25 6.12
N TYR A 54 -2.89 9.98 7.18
CA TYR A 54 -2.39 8.65 7.48
C TYR A 54 -3.54 7.67 7.76
N VAL A 55 -4.48 8.06 8.63
CA VAL A 55 -5.67 7.23 8.91
C VAL A 55 -6.49 7.00 7.65
N THR A 56 -6.69 8.03 6.83
CA THR A 56 -7.41 7.92 5.54
C THR A 56 -6.72 6.93 4.60
N HIS A 57 -5.39 6.99 4.51
CA HIS A 57 -4.60 6.06 3.73
C HIS A 57 -4.81 4.60 4.20
N TYR A 58 -4.77 4.37 5.52
CA TYR A 58 -4.99 3.03 6.07
C TYR A 58 -6.44 2.57 6.01
N ILE A 59 -7.44 3.45 6.02
CA ILE A 59 -8.84 3.07 5.72
C ILE A 59 -8.92 2.48 4.31
N TYR A 60 -8.28 3.13 3.33
CA TYR A 60 -8.23 2.57 1.98
C TYR A 60 -7.45 1.26 1.94
N ARG A 61 -6.24 1.22 2.49
CA ARG A 61 -5.32 0.06 2.38
C ARG A 61 -5.73 -1.14 3.21
N ALA A 62 -6.15 -0.93 4.44
CA ALA A 62 -6.51 -1.99 5.37
C ALA A 62 -7.93 -2.50 5.14
N LEU A 63 -8.88 -1.66 4.72
CA LEU A 63 -10.29 -2.05 4.59
C LEU A 63 -10.77 -2.08 3.14
N LEU A 64 -10.71 -0.96 2.41
CA LEU A 64 -11.31 -0.89 1.08
C LEU A 64 -10.58 -1.78 0.06
N ALA A 65 -9.25 -1.74 0.02
CA ALA A 65 -8.46 -2.52 -0.92
C ALA A 65 -8.71 -4.03 -0.82
N PRO A 66 -8.67 -4.69 0.35
CA PRO A 66 -8.97 -6.13 0.43
C PRO A 66 -10.44 -6.46 0.12
N ILE A 67 -11.39 -5.59 0.48
CA ILE A 67 -12.82 -5.80 0.17
C ILE A 67 -13.05 -5.75 -1.35
N LEU A 68 -12.52 -4.72 -2.02
CA LEU A 68 -12.68 -4.48 -3.45
C LEU A 68 -11.92 -5.50 -4.33
N ASN A 69 -10.93 -6.18 -3.78
CA ASN A 69 -10.15 -7.16 -4.50
C ASN A 69 -10.96 -8.46 -4.73
N PRO A 70 -11.09 -8.96 -5.98
CA PRO A 70 -11.86 -10.19 -6.27
C PRO A 70 -11.34 -11.41 -5.51
N SER A 71 -10.01 -11.55 -5.45
CA SER A 71 -9.33 -12.61 -4.73
C SER A 71 -7.99 -12.11 -4.17
N MET A 72 -7.58 -12.71 -3.06
CA MET A 72 -6.28 -12.53 -2.41
C MET A 72 -5.74 -13.91 -2.02
N SER A 73 -4.44 -14.13 -2.25
CA SER A 73 -3.79 -15.37 -1.86
C SER A 73 -3.83 -15.55 -0.35
N PRO A 74 -4.01 -16.78 0.17
CA PRO A 74 -3.88 -17.05 1.59
C PRO A 74 -2.52 -16.58 2.14
N ILE A 75 -2.50 -16.17 3.41
CA ILE A 75 -1.30 -15.62 4.05
C ILE A 75 -0.99 -16.43 5.32
N HIS A 76 0.29 -16.73 5.51
CA HIS A 76 0.76 -17.45 6.69
C HIS A 76 0.80 -16.52 7.92
N PRO A 77 0.40 -16.98 9.12
CA PRO A 77 0.35 -16.14 10.32
C PRO A 77 1.66 -15.46 10.70
N ILE A 78 2.81 -16.05 10.38
CA ILE A 78 4.14 -15.45 10.62
C ILE A 78 4.30 -14.07 9.96
N ILE A 79 3.68 -13.87 8.78
CA ILE A 79 3.71 -12.59 8.07
C ILE A 79 2.85 -11.57 8.80
N ILE A 80 1.71 -11.98 9.36
CA ILE A 80 0.83 -11.12 10.14
C ILE A 80 1.57 -10.63 11.39
N LEU A 81 2.26 -11.54 12.11
CA LEU A 81 3.05 -11.18 13.29
C LEU A 81 4.20 -10.22 12.95
N GLY A 82 4.93 -10.47 11.86
CA GLY A 82 5.98 -9.54 11.40
C GLY A 82 5.42 -8.16 11.06
N ALA A 83 4.26 -8.11 10.39
CA ALA A 83 3.57 -6.87 10.09
C ALA A 83 3.11 -6.13 11.35
N TRP A 84 2.68 -6.84 12.40
CA TRP A 84 2.31 -6.23 13.67
C TRP A 84 3.49 -5.56 14.36
N VAL A 85 4.66 -6.21 14.39
CA VAL A 85 5.88 -5.60 14.95
C VAL A 85 6.26 -4.35 14.17
N PHE A 86 6.28 -4.44 12.83
CA PHE A 86 6.56 -3.29 11.98
C PHE A 86 5.57 -2.14 12.20
N ASN A 87 4.27 -2.44 12.19
CA ASN A 87 3.21 -1.45 12.38
C ASN A 87 3.26 -0.82 13.77
N ALA A 88 3.63 -1.57 14.81
CA ALA A 88 3.82 -1.03 16.15
C ALA A 88 4.97 -0.02 16.20
N LEU A 89 6.14 -0.39 15.69
CA LEU A 89 7.31 0.49 15.66
C LEU A 89 7.04 1.75 14.82
N ASN A 90 6.43 1.58 13.65
CA ASN A 90 6.10 2.69 12.75
C ASN A 90 5.06 3.63 13.38
N ALA A 91 3.98 3.09 13.94
CA ALA A 91 2.92 3.87 14.55
C ALA A 91 3.37 4.61 15.82
N ILE A 92 4.24 4.00 16.64
CA ILE A 92 4.80 4.67 17.82
C ILE A 92 5.72 5.81 17.40
N SER A 93 6.57 5.60 16.40
CA SER A 93 7.49 6.62 15.89
C SER A 93 6.74 7.83 15.32
N ILE A 94 5.86 7.60 14.34
CA ILE A 94 5.08 8.65 13.68
C ILE A 94 4.10 9.28 14.67
N GLY A 95 3.42 8.46 15.48
CA GLY A 95 2.45 8.92 16.47
C GLY A 95 3.09 9.79 17.53
N GLY A 96 4.27 9.43 18.02
CA GLY A 96 5.04 10.25 18.96
C GLY A 96 5.46 11.59 18.37
N HIS A 97 5.98 11.58 17.13
CA HIS A 97 6.34 12.81 16.42
C HIS A 97 5.14 13.74 16.24
N LEU A 98 4.04 13.23 15.69
CA LEU A 98 2.80 13.98 15.46
C LEU A 98 2.14 14.42 16.77
N ALA A 99 2.36 13.67 17.86
CA ALA A 99 1.82 14.00 19.17
C ALA A 99 2.44 15.27 19.78
N GLY A 100 3.65 15.66 19.35
CA GLY A 100 4.36 16.84 19.83
C GLY A 100 5.79 16.59 20.30
N LEU A 101 6.33 15.38 20.12
CA LEU A 101 7.75 15.10 20.39
C LEU A 101 8.67 15.61 19.27
N GLY A 102 8.11 15.89 18.09
CA GLY A 102 8.84 16.37 16.91
C GLY A 102 8.74 17.88 16.67
N PRO A 103 9.62 18.46 15.84
CA PRO A 103 9.52 19.85 15.39
C PRO A 103 8.21 20.10 14.62
N THR A 104 7.80 21.37 14.58
CA THR A 104 6.60 21.78 13.84
C THR A 104 6.81 21.66 12.33
N LEU A 105 5.87 21.01 11.63
CA LEU A 105 6.02 20.63 10.20
C LEU A 105 5.53 21.71 9.22
N THR A 106 5.37 22.96 9.66
CA THR A 106 4.66 24.03 8.94
C THR A 106 5.22 24.35 7.55
N THR A 107 6.54 24.32 7.36
CA THR A 107 7.16 24.64 6.05
C THR A 107 7.07 23.51 5.03
N ARG A 108 7.07 22.24 5.48
CA ARG A 108 7.06 21.07 4.59
C ARG A 108 5.65 20.58 4.27
N PHE A 109 4.67 20.96 5.07
CA PHE A 109 3.27 20.56 4.90
C PHE A 109 2.68 20.97 3.54
N ALA A 110 2.98 22.18 3.07
CA ALA A 110 2.42 22.72 1.83
C ALA A 110 2.84 21.93 0.57
N LEU A 111 4.04 21.36 0.56
CA LEU A 111 4.53 20.51 -0.53
C LEU A 111 4.15 19.04 -0.29
N GLY A 112 4.16 18.60 0.97
CA GLY A 112 3.84 17.22 1.33
C GLY A 112 2.40 16.83 1.00
N LEU A 113 1.42 17.73 1.22
CA LEU A 113 0.01 17.41 1.02
C LEU A 113 -0.35 17.14 -0.47
N PRO A 114 0.04 17.98 -1.45
CA PRO A 114 -0.17 17.66 -2.86
C PRO A 114 0.55 16.39 -3.31
N ILE A 115 1.79 16.19 -2.87
CA ILE A 115 2.57 14.98 -3.20
C ILE A 115 1.85 13.73 -2.67
N TRP A 116 1.38 13.78 -1.42
CA TRP A 116 0.59 12.70 -0.83
C TRP A 116 -0.70 12.45 -1.61
N ALA A 117 -1.44 13.50 -1.97
CA ALA A 117 -2.70 13.36 -2.69
C ALA A 117 -2.51 12.73 -4.08
N LEU A 118 -1.47 13.14 -4.81
CA LEU A 118 -1.11 12.55 -6.10
C LEU A 118 -0.68 11.09 -5.95
N GLY A 119 0.16 10.76 -4.97
CA GLY A 119 0.57 9.39 -4.69
C GLY A 119 -0.59 8.49 -4.26
N PHE A 120 -1.53 9.02 -3.47
CA PHE A 120 -2.73 8.31 -3.04
C PHE A 120 -3.68 8.05 -4.21
N ALA A 121 -3.94 9.05 -5.05
CA ALA A 121 -4.72 8.88 -6.27
C ALA A 121 -4.09 7.85 -7.23
N GLY A 122 -2.76 7.90 -7.40
CA GLY A 122 -2.01 6.91 -8.16
C GLY A 122 -2.18 5.50 -7.60
N THR A 123 -2.10 5.33 -6.29
CA THR A 123 -2.34 4.03 -5.63
C THR A 123 -3.73 3.48 -5.96
N ILE A 124 -4.76 4.31 -5.87
CA ILE A 124 -6.15 3.91 -6.19
C ILE A 124 -6.28 3.50 -7.66
N ALA A 125 -5.69 4.28 -8.58
CA ALA A 125 -5.73 4.01 -10.01
C ALA A 125 -5.04 2.69 -10.35
N HIS A 126 -3.84 2.45 -9.81
CA HIS A 126 -3.11 1.20 -9.99
C HIS A 126 -3.88 -0.01 -9.44
N ASP A 127 -4.46 0.10 -8.24
CA ASP A 127 -5.28 -0.97 -7.66
C ASP A 127 -6.52 -1.27 -8.54
N GLU A 128 -7.12 -0.27 -9.18
CA GLU A 128 -8.24 -0.48 -10.10
C GLU A 128 -7.81 -1.21 -11.38
N ILE A 129 -6.66 -0.87 -11.96
CA ILE A 129 -6.09 -1.57 -13.11
C ILE A 129 -5.89 -3.07 -12.78
N LEU A 130 -5.27 -3.36 -11.63
CA LEU A 130 -5.08 -4.73 -11.17
C LEU A 130 -6.41 -5.46 -10.96
N ARG A 131 -7.42 -4.79 -10.39
CA ARG A 131 -8.75 -5.36 -10.17
C ARG A 131 -9.48 -5.65 -11.48
N ARG A 132 -9.35 -4.79 -12.49
CA ARG A 132 -9.87 -5.04 -13.85
C ARG A 132 -9.23 -6.28 -14.46
N GLY A 133 -7.91 -6.42 -14.38
CA GLY A 133 -7.21 -7.61 -14.85
C GLY A 133 -7.67 -8.91 -14.17
N ARG A 134 -7.84 -8.88 -12.84
CA ARG A 134 -8.38 -10.02 -12.07
C ARG A 134 -9.82 -10.37 -12.46
N ARG A 135 -10.69 -9.37 -12.60
CA ARG A 135 -12.09 -9.56 -13.02
C ARG A 135 -12.19 -10.13 -14.44
N ALA A 136 -11.36 -9.68 -15.37
CA ALA A 136 -11.30 -10.21 -16.71
C ALA A 136 -10.87 -11.69 -16.72
N ALA A 137 -9.88 -12.06 -15.90
CA ALA A 137 -9.40 -13.44 -15.77
C ALA A 137 -10.43 -14.39 -15.11
N SER A 138 -11.38 -13.86 -14.32
CA SER A 138 -12.43 -14.67 -13.67
C SER A 138 -13.65 -14.96 -14.56
N LYS A 139 -13.75 -14.37 -15.77
CA LYS A 139 -14.91 -14.60 -16.66
C LYS A 139 -14.85 -15.99 -17.33
N PRO A 140 -15.99 -16.69 -17.45
CA PRO A 140 -16.06 -17.95 -18.21
C PRO A 140 -15.61 -17.74 -19.67
N GLY A 141 -14.69 -18.57 -20.16
CA GLY A 141 -14.10 -18.44 -21.50
C GLY A 141 -12.83 -17.58 -21.57
N ALA A 142 -12.31 -17.09 -20.44
CA ALA A 142 -11.00 -16.43 -20.41
C ALA A 142 -9.89 -17.38 -20.90
N PRO A 143 -8.93 -16.91 -21.73
CA PRO A 143 -7.84 -17.74 -22.22
C PRO A 143 -7.03 -18.29 -21.04
N ALA A 144 -6.71 -19.58 -21.08
CA ALA A 144 -5.90 -20.23 -20.06
C ALA A 144 -4.57 -19.46 -19.87
N LYS A 145 -4.21 -19.16 -18.61
CA LYS A 145 -2.93 -18.55 -18.29
C LYS A 145 -1.81 -19.50 -18.72
N ASP A 146 -1.13 -19.17 -19.81
CA ASP A 146 0.09 -19.85 -20.19
C ASP A 146 1.14 -19.66 -19.07
N LYS A 147 1.75 -20.76 -18.63
CA LYS A 147 2.59 -20.80 -17.43
C LYS A 147 3.88 -19.98 -17.58
N ASN A 148 4.22 -19.56 -18.79
CA ASN A 148 5.44 -18.81 -19.10
C ASN A 148 5.23 -17.33 -19.45
N THR A 149 4.00 -16.78 -19.44
CA THR A 149 3.77 -15.39 -19.84
C THR A 149 3.28 -14.54 -18.65
N LEU A 150 4.15 -13.69 -18.11
CA LEU A 150 3.78 -12.63 -17.18
C LEU A 150 3.03 -11.53 -17.94
N THR A 151 1.70 -11.66 -18.06
CA THR A 151 0.91 -10.52 -18.54
C THR A 151 0.84 -9.47 -17.44
N VAL A 152 1.61 -8.38 -17.60
CA VAL A 152 1.32 -7.12 -16.92
C VAL A 152 -0.02 -6.62 -17.47
N PRO A 153 -0.99 -6.25 -16.64
CA PRO A 153 -2.23 -5.66 -17.13
C PRO A 153 -1.92 -4.24 -17.60
N ASP A 154 -1.73 -4.09 -18.90
CA ASP A 154 -1.62 -2.79 -19.54
C ASP A 154 -2.97 -2.11 -19.35
N GLY A 155 -2.99 -0.88 -18.82
CA GLY A 155 -4.22 -0.11 -18.59
C GLY A 155 -5.06 0.14 -19.86
N HIS A 156 -4.50 -0.21 -21.02
CA HIS A 156 -5.16 -0.31 -22.31
C HIS A 156 -5.22 -1.79 -22.68
N GLY A 157 -6.42 -2.34 -22.90
CA GLY A 157 -6.65 -3.76 -23.18
C GLY A 157 -6.10 -4.27 -24.52
N GLY A 158 -4.84 -3.96 -24.85
CA GLY A 158 -4.09 -4.52 -25.97
C GLY A 158 -3.17 -5.64 -25.48
N LYS A 159 -3.21 -6.78 -26.16
CA LYS A 159 -2.16 -7.81 -26.03
C LYS A 159 -0.94 -7.31 -26.78
N LYS A 160 0.19 -7.05 -26.11
CA LYS A 160 1.49 -6.98 -26.78
C LYS A 160 2.17 -8.34 -26.72
N THR A 161 2.58 -8.85 -27.88
CA THR A 161 3.40 -10.05 -28.02
C THR A 161 4.88 -9.70 -27.79
N ASN A 162 5.68 -10.67 -27.34
CA ASN A 162 7.06 -10.46 -26.89
C ASN A 162 7.99 -9.79 -27.92
N GLU A 163 7.68 -9.84 -29.22
CA GLU A 163 8.47 -9.17 -30.26
C GLU A 163 8.36 -7.63 -30.20
N GLU A 164 7.22 -7.10 -29.74
CA GLU A 164 7.00 -5.65 -29.65
C GLU A 164 7.72 -5.02 -28.42
N VAL A 165 7.93 -5.81 -27.37
CA VAL A 165 8.65 -5.40 -26.15
C VAL A 165 10.16 -5.38 -26.39
N VAL A 166 10.70 -6.40 -27.06
CA VAL A 166 12.14 -6.47 -27.38
C VAL A 166 12.56 -5.35 -28.32
N CYS A 167 11.76 -5.01 -29.34
CA CYS A 167 12.04 -3.86 -30.21
C CYS A 167 11.88 -2.50 -29.48
N GLY A 168 11.04 -2.43 -28.44
CA GLY A 168 10.89 -1.24 -27.59
C GLY A 168 12.06 -1.03 -26.63
N GLU A 169 12.59 -2.10 -26.03
CA GLU A 169 13.74 -2.04 -25.12
C GLU A 169 15.03 -1.62 -25.81
N VAL A 170 15.24 -1.97 -27.09
CA VAL A 170 16.40 -1.52 -27.86
C VAL A 170 16.33 -0.03 -28.21
N SER A 171 15.13 0.57 -28.19
CA SER A 171 14.91 2.00 -28.51
C SER A 171 14.74 2.89 -27.27
N GLY A 172 14.32 2.32 -26.13
CA GLY A 172 13.89 3.06 -24.94
C GLY A 172 14.73 2.80 -23.70
N GLY A 173 16.04 3.06 -23.77
CA GLY A 173 16.87 3.18 -22.57
C GLY A 173 16.42 4.35 -21.71
N GLY A 174 15.52 4.10 -20.75
CA GLY A 174 15.07 5.14 -19.80
C GLY A 174 13.76 4.78 -19.13
N GLY A 175 13.79 3.92 -18.10
CA GLY A 175 12.54 3.52 -17.43
C GLY A 175 12.68 2.83 -16.07
N GLU A 176 13.85 2.87 -15.42
CA GLU A 176 13.99 2.40 -14.04
C GLU A 176 13.64 3.52 -13.04
N MET A 177 12.35 3.80 -12.81
CA MET A 177 11.96 4.76 -11.75
C MET A 177 10.74 4.35 -10.89
N GLY A 178 10.13 3.18 -11.12
CA GLY A 178 8.92 2.77 -10.37
C GLY A 178 9.18 2.23 -8.96
N GLY A 179 10.28 1.51 -8.75
CA GLY A 179 10.62 0.89 -7.47
C GLY A 179 11.31 1.84 -6.48
N ALA A 180 12.15 2.74 -6.99
CA ALA A 180 12.92 3.69 -6.20
C ALA A 180 12.06 4.79 -5.55
N ALA A 181 10.94 5.16 -6.18
CA ALA A 181 10.05 6.21 -5.67
C ALA A 181 9.41 5.82 -4.32
N TRP A 182 9.10 4.55 -4.09
CA TRP A 182 8.48 4.09 -2.85
C TRP A 182 9.46 3.98 -1.68
N ALA A 183 10.71 3.57 -1.94
CA ALA A 183 11.76 3.62 -0.93
C ALA A 183 12.04 5.08 -0.51
N GLY A 184 11.93 6.04 -1.44
CA GLY A 184 12.05 7.46 -1.15
C GLY A 184 10.92 8.04 -0.30
N VAL A 185 9.67 7.59 -0.49
CA VAL A 185 8.51 8.10 0.28
C VAL A 185 8.44 7.51 1.68
N VAL A 186 8.86 6.26 1.88
CA VAL A 186 9.02 5.67 3.21
C VAL A 186 10.24 6.26 3.94
N GLY A 187 11.29 6.64 3.20
CA GLY A 187 12.49 7.30 3.76
C GLY A 187 12.32 8.80 4.06
N MET A 188 11.14 9.38 3.83
CA MET A 188 10.85 10.80 4.08
C MET A 188 10.03 11.03 5.36
N TRP A 189 9.80 9.97 6.15
CA TRP A 189 9.20 9.98 7.49
C TRP A 189 10.16 9.39 8.51
#